data_AF-A0A853C0D0-F1
#
_entry.id   AF-A0A853C0D0-F1
#
_cell.length_a   1.000
_cell.length_b   1.000
_cell.length_c   1.000
_cell.angle_alpha   90.00
_cell.angle_beta   90.00
_cell.angle_gamma   90.00
#
_symmetry.space_group_name_H-M   'P 1'
#
loop_
_entity.id
_entity.type
_entity.pdbx_description
1 polymer ?
#
loop_
_entity_poly.entity_id
_entity_poly.type
_entity_poly.pdbx_seq_one_letter_code
_entity_poly.pdbx_strand_id
1 'polypeptide(L)'
;MPDLRELLTREAEGLDVPAPPTGDVLSRGKGVRRRRRVVAGAAAVAAAAVVGGAAVLGLGGGSDTDLDTAGMPEPMVGPVFTVGTTLYYGDALDTAEIDDKAVKSIFYTSAGVVVRHGDNSASDGGGPQRFSLVQEDGRVTRLDLVTEDTVHATDSDQPYVAYGENVDGTLEVVLYDVAADREAARVDVGPTSEGWFPVSLDGDTIFVMNGYEGAVKVVDWRTGDVSASEVLSSVWEAHGGYLGDHEDDVPVVRDGRTGEVVLRGPAGGGYFEVSPDGRYAGLVDEEAEMDGEQPGYVVYDIATGSSVTIDGMAFDFGWTPDSDLFKVEDDLVTTCDTATGSCTETEVDLPEGVGEIPMGTTCRSVVGKPGSVCDEPSGPQPPEVRLGGRSYES
;
A
#
# COMPACT_ATOMS: atom_id res chain seq x y z
N MET A 1 -34.43 19.66 36.36
CA MET A 1 -34.51 18.36 35.66
C MET A 1 -33.08 17.88 35.54
N PRO A 2 -32.73 16.68 36.01
CA PRO A 2 -31.36 16.19 35.88
C PRO A 2 -30.97 16.08 34.40
N ASP A 3 -29.71 16.41 34.10
CA ASP A 3 -29.12 16.37 32.76
C ASP A 3 -29.10 14.92 32.24
N LEU A 4 -29.52 14.71 30.99
CA LEU A 4 -29.53 13.40 30.34
C LEU A 4 -28.12 12.77 30.35
N ARG A 5 -27.09 13.59 30.24
CA ARG A 5 -25.68 13.16 30.28
C ARG A 5 -25.31 12.57 31.64
N GLU A 6 -25.83 13.16 32.72
CA GLU A 6 -25.61 12.71 34.09
C GLU A 6 -26.38 11.42 34.40
N LEU A 7 -27.51 11.18 33.72
CA LEU A 7 -28.25 9.91 33.75
C LEU A 7 -27.50 8.80 33.01
N LEU A 8 -26.98 9.07 31.81
CA LEU A 8 -26.25 8.08 31.02
C LEU A 8 -24.91 7.69 31.68
N THR A 9 -24.20 8.65 32.26
CA THR A 9 -22.92 8.39 32.96
C THR A 9 -23.14 7.50 34.17
N ARG A 10 -24.20 7.76 34.95
CA ARG A 10 -24.55 6.98 36.15
C ARG A 10 -25.01 5.56 35.81
N GLU A 11 -25.69 5.37 34.68
CA GLU A 11 -26.09 4.04 34.22
C GLU A 11 -24.88 3.24 33.72
N ALA A 12 -23.94 3.90 33.03
CA ALA A 12 -22.71 3.29 32.53
C ALA A 12 -21.78 2.83 33.66
N GLU A 13 -21.66 3.61 34.74
CA GLU A 13 -20.87 3.23 35.93
C GLU A 13 -21.48 2.07 36.73
N GLY A 14 -22.76 1.77 36.52
CA GLY A 14 -23.47 0.67 37.20
C GLY A 14 -23.43 -0.68 36.46
N LEU A 15 -22.93 -0.71 35.23
CA LEU A 15 -22.81 -1.93 34.43
C LEU A 15 -21.52 -2.67 34.82
N ASP A 16 -21.69 -3.73 35.61
CA ASP A 16 -20.66 -4.72 35.87
C ASP A 16 -20.45 -5.53 34.58
N VAL A 17 -19.61 -5.02 33.67
CA VAL A 17 -19.27 -5.68 32.42
C VAL A 17 -18.24 -6.76 32.75
N PRO A 18 -18.60 -8.06 32.71
CA PRO A 18 -17.63 -9.10 32.98
C PRO A 18 -16.51 -9.01 31.94
N ALA A 19 -15.26 -9.10 32.41
CA ALA A 19 -14.11 -9.10 31.53
C ALA A 19 -14.31 -10.14 30.42
N PRO A 20 -14.07 -9.78 29.14
CA PRO A 20 -14.24 -10.72 28.04
C PRO A 20 -13.42 -11.97 28.35
N PRO A 21 -13.96 -13.19 28.12
CA PRO A 21 -13.28 -14.43 28.47
C PRO A 21 -12.15 -14.71 27.48
N THR A 22 -11.09 -13.90 27.55
CA THR A 22 -9.89 -13.98 26.71
C THR A 22 -9.23 -15.35 26.80
N GLY A 23 -9.33 -16.03 27.96
CA GLY A 23 -8.88 -17.41 28.13
C GLY A 23 -9.64 -18.43 27.26
N ASP A 24 -10.94 -18.25 27.05
CA ASP A 24 -11.75 -19.17 26.23
C ASP A 24 -11.51 -18.94 24.73
N VAL A 25 -11.27 -17.69 24.33
CA VAL A 25 -10.91 -17.33 22.94
C VAL A 25 -9.52 -17.89 22.60
N LEU A 26 -8.53 -17.69 23.47
CA LEU A 26 -7.17 -18.18 23.27
C LEU A 26 -7.07 -19.71 23.32
N SER A 27 -7.86 -20.38 24.17
CA SER A 27 -7.89 -21.84 24.25
C SER A 27 -8.58 -22.47 23.03
N ARG A 28 -9.61 -21.84 22.45
CA ARG A 28 -10.21 -22.24 21.17
C ARG A 28 -9.20 -22.15 20.02
N GLY A 29 -8.43 -21.07 19.95
CA GLY A 29 -7.37 -20.91 18.94
C GLY A 29 -6.29 -22.02 19.02
N LYS A 30 -5.83 -22.34 20.24
CA LYS A 30 -4.87 -23.44 20.47
C LYS A 30 -5.43 -24.81 20.09
N GLY A 31 -6.73 -25.05 20.30
CA GLY A 31 -7.42 -26.28 19.91
C GLY A 31 -7.48 -26.52 18.39
N VAL A 32 -7.74 -25.47 17.61
CA VAL A 32 -7.81 -25.54 16.14
C VAL A 32 -6.42 -25.81 15.54
N ARG A 33 -5.37 -25.15 16.05
CA ARG A 33 -3.97 -25.37 15.62
C ARG A 33 -3.50 -26.80 15.90
N ARG A 34 -3.89 -27.37 17.04
CA ARG A 34 -3.57 -28.76 17.39
C ARG A 34 -4.30 -29.78 16.50
N ARG A 35 -5.56 -29.52 16.12
CA ARG A 35 -6.31 -30.36 15.17
C ARG A 35 -5.69 -30.37 13.77
N ARG A 36 -5.25 -29.22 13.23
CA ARG A 36 -4.58 -29.16 11.93
C ARG A 36 -3.27 -29.96 11.89
N ARG A 37 -2.49 -29.95 12.98
CA ARG A 37 -1.27 -30.80 13.09
C ARG A 37 -1.55 -32.30 13.16
N VAL A 38 -2.69 -32.71 13.74
CA VAL A 38 -3.08 -34.14 13.79
C VAL A 38 -3.62 -34.62 12.44
N VAL A 39 -4.33 -33.76 11.68
CA VAL A 39 -4.85 -34.11 10.35
C VAL A 39 -3.73 -34.17 9.30
N ALA A 40 -2.72 -33.29 9.37
CA ALA A 40 -1.55 -33.35 8.50
C ALA A 40 -0.63 -34.57 8.76
N GLY A 41 -0.68 -35.17 9.96
CA GLY A 41 0.07 -36.39 10.30
C GLY A 41 -0.61 -37.70 9.92
N ALA A 42 -1.89 -37.69 9.56
CA ALA A 42 -2.65 -38.92 9.27
C ALA A 42 -2.47 -39.43 7.81
N ALA A 43 -1.87 -38.64 6.92
CA ALA A 43 -1.61 -39.04 5.53
C ALA A 43 -0.27 -39.78 5.33
N ALA A 44 0.57 -39.92 6.36
CA ALA A 44 1.94 -40.44 6.22
C ALA A 44 2.28 -41.63 7.15
N VAL A 45 1.31 -42.47 7.51
CA VAL A 45 1.60 -43.72 8.24
C VAL A 45 0.94 -44.91 7.54
N ALA A 46 1.52 -45.28 6.40
CA ALA A 46 1.35 -46.57 5.77
C ALA A 46 2.71 -47.12 5.29
N ALA A 47 3.71 -47.17 6.17
CA ALA A 47 4.82 -48.11 6.07
C ALA A 47 5.70 -48.07 7.33
N ALA A 48 6.20 -49.23 7.73
CA ALA A 48 7.22 -49.51 8.74
C ALA A 48 6.75 -49.53 10.20
N ALA A 49 6.37 -50.73 10.62
CA ALA A 49 6.32 -51.15 12.00
C ALA A 49 7.70 -51.68 12.47
N VAL A 50 7.89 -51.58 13.79
CA VAL A 50 8.75 -52.40 14.68
C VAL A 50 10.21 -51.97 14.89
N VAL A 51 10.45 -51.43 16.09
CA VAL A 51 11.49 -51.66 17.14
C VAL A 51 11.76 -50.26 17.74
N GLY A 52 11.59 -49.91 19.02
CA GLY A 52 11.50 -50.63 20.27
C GLY A 52 12.26 -49.80 21.32
N GLY A 53 11.62 -49.39 22.42
CA GLY A 53 12.26 -49.23 23.73
C GLY A 53 12.83 -47.87 24.17
N ALA A 54 12.35 -47.45 25.35
CA ALA A 54 13.03 -46.75 26.45
C ALA A 54 12.92 -45.21 26.59
N ALA A 55 12.26 -44.87 27.70
CA ALA A 55 12.04 -43.60 28.40
C ALA A 55 13.26 -42.70 28.65
N VAL A 56 13.02 -41.38 28.76
CA VAL A 56 13.48 -40.55 29.90
C VAL A 56 12.43 -39.47 30.21
N LEU A 57 11.93 -39.49 31.44
CA LEU A 57 11.22 -38.39 32.11
C LEU A 57 12.23 -37.30 32.46
N GLY A 58 12.05 -36.10 31.92
CA GLY A 58 12.82 -34.90 32.27
C GLY A 58 11.92 -33.79 32.77
N LEU A 59 11.53 -33.86 34.04
CA LEU A 59 10.98 -32.72 34.79
C LEU A 59 12.14 -31.77 35.10
N GLY A 60 12.38 -30.82 34.20
CA GLY A 60 13.35 -29.74 34.39
C GLY A 60 12.62 -28.42 34.58
N GLY A 61 12.61 -27.90 35.81
CA GLY A 61 12.17 -26.54 36.12
C GLY A 61 13.08 -25.54 35.41
N GLY A 62 12.54 -24.88 34.39
CA GLY A 62 13.13 -23.71 33.77
C GLY A 62 12.60 -22.48 34.49
N SER A 63 13.50 -21.63 34.95
CA SER A 63 13.22 -20.28 35.41
C SER A 63 12.41 -19.52 34.36
N ASP A 64 11.26 -18.99 34.75
CA ASP A 64 10.53 -17.95 34.01
C ASP A 64 11.42 -16.71 33.94
N THR A 65 12.35 -16.70 32.99
CA THR A 65 12.72 -15.45 32.33
C THR A 65 11.55 -15.13 31.44
N ASP A 66 10.69 -14.22 31.88
CA ASP A 66 9.73 -13.55 31.02
C ASP A 66 10.49 -13.10 29.78
N LEU A 67 10.22 -13.77 28.66
CA LEU A 67 10.67 -13.32 27.36
C LEU A 67 10.00 -11.97 27.20
N ASP A 68 10.81 -10.92 27.17
CA ASP A 68 10.39 -9.61 26.73
C ASP A 68 9.84 -9.83 25.32
N THR A 69 8.52 -9.91 25.21
CA THR A 69 7.84 -10.00 23.93
C THR A 69 8.21 -8.71 23.24
N ALA A 70 9.18 -8.78 22.32
CA ALA A 70 9.52 -7.68 21.44
C ALA A 70 8.20 -7.09 20.95
N GLY A 71 7.92 -5.86 21.39
CA GLY A 71 6.73 -5.16 20.96
C GLY A 71 6.72 -5.21 19.44
N MET A 72 5.57 -5.58 18.87
CA MET A 72 5.39 -5.30 17.45
C MET A 72 5.61 -3.78 17.29
N PRO A 73 6.41 -3.33 16.31
CA PRO A 73 6.50 -1.91 16.02
C PRO A 73 5.08 -1.36 15.85
N GLU A 74 4.82 -0.17 16.40
CA GLU A 74 3.54 0.46 16.15
C GLU A 74 3.50 0.89 14.66
N PRO A 75 2.34 0.77 14.00
CA PRO A 75 2.23 1.24 12.63
C PRO A 75 2.46 2.75 12.60
N MET A 76 3.13 3.24 11.55
CA MET A 76 3.20 4.68 11.32
C MET A 76 1.79 5.23 11.12
N VAL A 77 1.55 6.42 11.66
CA VAL A 77 0.28 7.14 11.56
C VAL A 77 0.48 8.51 10.92
N GLY A 78 -0.58 9.00 10.28
CA GLY A 78 -0.62 10.35 9.71
C GLY A 78 0.11 10.51 8.37
N PRO A 79 0.21 11.76 7.90
CA PRO A 79 0.88 12.12 6.65
C PRO A 79 2.33 11.65 6.56
N VAL A 80 2.69 11.04 5.43
CA VAL A 80 4.07 10.68 5.09
C VAL A 80 4.38 11.18 3.69
N PHE A 81 5.41 12.00 3.53
CA PHE A 81 5.82 12.53 2.23
C PHE A 81 7.31 12.80 2.19
N THR A 82 7.84 13.09 1.00
CA THR A 82 9.21 13.56 0.84
C THR A 82 9.25 14.92 0.21
N VAL A 83 10.27 15.70 0.58
CA VAL A 83 10.70 16.90 -0.15
C VAL A 83 12.15 16.68 -0.54
N GLY A 84 12.40 16.48 -1.84
CA GLY A 84 13.70 16.05 -2.33
C GLY A 84 14.08 14.66 -1.80
N THR A 85 15.05 14.59 -0.89
CA THR A 85 15.53 13.34 -0.27
C THR A 85 15.18 13.22 1.22
N THR A 86 14.49 14.22 1.77
CA THR A 86 14.07 14.23 3.17
C THR A 86 12.65 13.67 3.26
N LEU A 87 12.47 12.56 4.00
CA LEU A 87 11.18 12.00 4.35
C LEU A 87 10.65 12.70 5.59
N TYR A 88 9.40 13.15 5.54
CA TYR A 88 8.61 13.67 6.65
C TYR A 88 7.60 12.61 7.06
N TYR A 89 7.49 12.33 8.36
CA TYR A 89 6.59 11.33 8.93
C TYR A 89 6.17 11.71 10.35
N GLY A 90 5.28 10.93 10.98
CA GLY A 90 4.79 11.21 12.33
C GLY A 90 4.04 12.54 12.40
N ASP A 91 2.97 12.66 11.61
CA ASP A 91 2.25 13.92 11.38
C ASP A 91 3.14 15.05 10.83
N ALA A 92 4.13 14.67 10.01
CA ALA A 92 5.12 15.58 9.42
C ALA A 92 6.02 16.33 10.42
N LEU A 93 6.10 15.85 11.66
CA LEU A 93 6.93 16.45 12.72
C LEU A 93 8.32 15.84 12.80
N ASP A 94 8.48 14.60 12.33
CA ASP A 94 9.73 13.89 12.30
C ASP A 94 10.29 13.81 10.88
N THR A 95 11.62 13.71 10.78
CA THR A 95 12.31 13.66 9.48
C THR A 95 13.38 12.56 9.43
N ALA A 96 13.57 12.00 8.24
CA ALA A 96 14.60 11.03 7.95
C ALA A 96 15.25 11.32 6.58
N GLU A 97 16.59 11.29 6.53
CA GLU A 97 17.34 11.53 5.29
C GLU A 97 17.53 10.23 4.50
N ILE A 98 17.20 10.27 3.22
CA ILE A 98 17.44 9.18 2.27
C ILE A 98 18.76 9.43 1.55
N ASP A 99 19.75 8.57 1.78
CA ASP A 99 21.09 8.68 1.20
C ASP A 99 21.12 8.26 -0.29
N ASP A 100 20.51 9.08 -1.14
CA ASP A 100 20.54 8.96 -2.60
C ASP A 100 20.33 10.33 -3.28
N LYS A 101 20.16 10.34 -4.61
CA LYS A 101 19.98 11.59 -5.38
C LYS A 101 18.53 12.07 -5.41
N ALA A 102 17.57 11.14 -5.45
CA ALA A 102 16.16 11.48 -5.60
C ALA A 102 15.26 10.35 -5.09
N VAL A 103 14.11 10.72 -4.54
CA VAL A 103 13.01 9.80 -4.21
C VAL A 103 12.07 9.70 -5.41
N LYS A 104 11.62 8.47 -5.72
CA LYS A 104 10.69 8.15 -6.80
C LYS A 104 9.28 7.84 -6.28
N SER A 105 9.17 7.12 -5.16
CA SER A 105 7.88 6.76 -4.54
C SER A 105 8.04 6.32 -3.08
N ILE A 106 6.91 6.27 -2.37
CA ILE A 106 6.80 5.95 -0.95
C ILE A 106 5.71 4.91 -0.77
N PHE A 107 6.02 3.81 -0.10
CA PHE A 107 5.11 2.69 0.12
C PHE A 107 4.92 2.38 1.61
N TYR A 108 3.71 2.03 2.01
CA TYR A 108 3.41 1.62 3.39
C TYR A 108 3.51 0.11 3.54
N THR A 109 4.11 -0.32 4.66
CA THR A 109 4.24 -1.73 5.05
C THR A 109 4.07 -1.85 6.56
N SER A 110 3.80 -3.04 7.08
CA SER A 110 3.73 -3.25 8.53
C SER A 110 5.10 -3.21 9.23
N ALA A 111 6.18 -3.06 8.46
CA ALA A 111 7.54 -2.87 8.99
C ALA A 111 7.94 -1.38 9.07
N GLY A 112 7.16 -0.47 8.50
CA GLY A 112 7.46 0.95 8.35
C GLY A 112 7.21 1.44 6.92
N VAL A 113 7.88 2.53 6.55
CA VAL A 113 7.78 3.14 5.21
C VAL A 113 8.93 2.69 4.34
N VAL A 114 8.62 2.15 3.16
CA VAL A 114 9.61 1.82 2.16
C VAL A 114 9.72 2.98 1.18
N VAL A 115 10.90 3.57 1.08
CA VAL A 115 11.19 4.64 0.12
C VAL A 115 11.93 4.04 -1.06
N ARG A 116 11.37 4.20 -2.27
CA ARG A 116 12.05 3.92 -3.53
C ARG A 116 12.79 5.16 -4.00
N HIS A 117 14.08 5.02 -4.28
CA HIS A 117 14.96 6.11 -4.62
C HIS A 117 15.96 5.70 -5.72
N GLY A 118 16.59 6.67 -6.37
CA GLY A 118 17.47 6.41 -7.50
C GLY A 118 18.22 7.64 -8.02
N ASP A 119 18.68 7.58 -9.27
CA ASP A 119 19.46 8.66 -9.86
C ASP A 119 18.64 9.88 -10.30
N ASN A 120 17.32 9.71 -10.41
CA ASN A 120 16.32 10.74 -10.67
C ASN A 120 14.99 10.34 -10.00
N SER A 121 14.02 11.23 -10.02
CA SER A 121 12.70 11.04 -9.40
C SER A 121 11.66 10.42 -10.32
N ALA A 122 11.90 10.36 -11.63
CA ALA A 122 11.01 9.71 -12.59
C ALA A 122 10.71 8.27 -12.15
N SER A 123 9.48 7.80 -12.28
CA SER A 123 9.12 6.41 -11.96
C SER A 123 9.74 5.43 -12.95
N ASP A 124 9.80 5.83 -14.23
CA ASP A 124 10.40 5.09 -15.33
C ASP A 124 11.85 5.52 -15.60
N GLY A 125 12.67 4.56 -16.04
CA GLY A 125 14.05 4.80 -16.39
C GLY A 125 14.91 5.36 -15.23
N GLY A 126 16.02 5.99 -15.61
CA GLY A 126 16.98 6.55 -14.67
C GLY A 126 17.92 5.53 -14.02
N GLY A 127 17.97 4.29 -14.52
CA GLY A 127 18.89 3.25 -14.04
C GLY A 127 18.40 2.55 -12.78
N PRO A 128 19.32 1.90 -12.02
CA PRO A 128 18.95 1.03 -10.90
C PRO A 128 18.16 1.76 -9.82
N GLN A 129 16.96 1.26 -9.53
CA GLN A 129 16.09 1.67 -8.45
C GLN A 129 16.50 0.97 -7.15
N ARG A 130 16.52 1.73 -6.06
CA ARG A 130 17.07 1.35 -4.76
C ARG A 130 16.04 1.63 -3.68
N PHE A 131 16.15 0.93 -2.56
CA PHE A 131 15.12 0.97 -1.51
C PHE A 131 15.73 1.18 -0.13
N SER A 132 15.02 1.93 0.71
CA SER A 132 15.31 2.08 2.12
C SER A 132 14.05 1.87 2.93
N LEU A 133 14.14 1.11 4.03
CA LEU A 133 13.09 1.02 5.05
C LEU A 133 13.35 2.09 6.11
N VAL A 134 12.38 2.98 6.29
CA VAL A 134 12.32 3.93 7.40
C VAL A 134 11.34 3.40 8.44
N GLN A 135 11.80 3.30 9.68
CA GLN A 135 10.97 2.88 10.80
C GLN A 135 10.45 4.08 11.59
N GLU A 136 9.46 3.84 12.44
CA GLU A 136 8.83 4.85 13.29
C GLU A 136 9.84 5.60 14.19
N ASP A 137 10.90 4.93 14.63
CA ASP A 137 11.98 5.54 15.42
C ASP A 137 12.95 6.42 14.58
N GLY A 138 12.67 6.61 13.29
CA GLY A 138 13.48 7.36 12.33
C GLY A 138 14.69 6.62 11.79
N ARG A 139 14.90 5.35 12.18
CA ARG A 139 16.01 4.57 11.65
C ARG A 139 15.78 4.27 10.18
N VAL A 140 16.72 4.72 9.35
CA VAL A 140 16.79 4.41 7.92
C VAL A 140 17.71 3.21 7.70
N THR A 141 17.20 2.19 7.02
CA THR A 141 17.95 0.98 6.65
C THR A 141 17.89 0.79 5.15
N ARG A 142 19.05 0.91 4.51
CA ARG A 142 19.20 0.57 3.09
C ARG A 142 18.95 -0.92 2.90
N LEU A 143 18.07 -1.28 1.96
CA LEU A 143 17.74 -2.66 1.62
C LEU A 143 18.64 -3.19 0.50
N ASP A 144 18.87 -4.50 0.48
CA ASP A 144 19.59 -5.22 -0.58
C ASP A 144 18.75 -5.39 -1.86
N LEU A 145 17.50 -4.91 -1.86
CA LEU A 145 16.64 -4.84 -3.05
C LEU A 145 17.14 -3.78 -4.04
N VAL A 146 17.31 -4.19 -5.30
CA VAL A 146 17.60 -3.33 -6.45
C VAL A 146 16.77 -3.82 -7.63
N THR A 147 16.01 -2.92 -8.25
CA THR A 147 15.17 -3.20 -9.43
C THR A 147 15.45 -2.18 -10.54
N GLU A 148 14.89 -2.37 -11.72
CA GLU A 148 14.95 -1.40 -12.82
C GLU A 148 13.68 -1.54 -13.67
N ASP A 149 13.08 -0.43 -14.10
CA ASP A 149 11.90 -0.39 -14.98
C ASP A 149 10.75 -1.31 -14.54
N THR A 150 10.47 -1.33 -13.24
CA THR A 150 9.50 -2.24 -12.62
C THR A 150 8.45 -1.49 -11.79
N VAL A 151 7.21 -1.97 -11.83
CA VAL A 151 6.10 -1.52 -10.98
C VAL A 151 6.13 -2.29 -9.66
N HIS A 152 6.00 -1.57 -8.55
CA HIS A 152 6.01 -2.15 -7.20
C HIS A 152 4.66 -2.00 -6.53
N ALA A 153 4.31 -2.99 -5.72
CA ALA A 153 3.12 -2.94 -4.88
C ALA A 153 3.43 -3.35 -3.44
N THR A 154 2.63 -2.85 -2.51
CA THR A 154 2.71 -3.17 -1.09
C THR A 154 1.33 -3.33 -0.50
N ASP A 155 1.25 -4.11 0.57
CA ASP A 155 0.09 -4.17 1.46
C ASP A 155 0.55 -3.59 2.80
N SER A 156 -0.14 -2.56 3.29
CA SER A 156 0.23 -1.84 4.52
C SER A 156 0.19 -2.72 5.77
N ASP A 157 -0.58 -3.81 5.75
CA ASP A 157 -0.63 -4.79 6.83
C ASP A 157 0.51 -5.81 6.77
N GLN A 158 1.37 -5.76 5.74
CA GLN A 158 2.43 -6.74 5.50
C GLN A 158 3.82 -6.12 5.32
N PRO A 159 4.90 -6.87 5.63
CA PRO A 159 6.26 -6.38 5.51
C PRO A 159 6.84 -6.67 4.11
N TYR A 160 6.01 -6.65 3.05
CA TYR A 160 6.44 -7.09 1.72
C TYR A 160 6.32 -5.99 0.67
N VAL A 161 7.28 -6.00 -0.26
CA VAL A 161 7.20 -5.36 -1.56
C VAL A 161 7.08 -6.45 -2.62
N ALA A 162 6.07 -6.34 -3.49
CA ALA A 162 5.85 -7.21 -4.62
C ALA A 162 6.24 -6.51 -5.92
N TYR A 163 6.80 -7.27 -6.86
CA TYR A 163 7.10 -6.77 -8.20
C TYR A 163 7.18 -7.91 -9.23
N GLY A 164 7.09 -7.58 -10.51
CA GLY A 164 7.18 -8.53 -11.63
C GLY A 164 8.43 -8.29 -12.46
N GLU A 165 9.09 -9.35 -12.90
CA GLU A 165 10.25 -9.25 -13.78
C GLU A 165 10.26 -10.33 -14.87
N ASN A 166 10.92 -10.04 -15.99
CA ASN A 166 11.11 -11.00 -17.08
C ASN A 166 12.47 -11.70 -16.92
N VAL A 167 12.44 -12.98 -16.58
CA VAL A 167 13.61 -13.84 -16.47
C VAL A 167 13.60 -14.83 -17.62
N ASP A 168 14.50 -14.63 -18.60
CA ASP A 168 14.69 -15.52 -19.75
C ASP A 168 13.41 -15.83 -20.55
N GLY A 169 12.49 -14.87 -20.65
CA GLY A 169 11.21 -15.01 -21.37
C GLY A 169 10.07 -15.55 -20.51
N THR A 170 10.23 -15.55 -19.19
CA THR A 170 9.22 -15.94 -18.20
C THR A 170 8.92 -14.76 -17.29
N LEU A 171 7.64 -14.45 -17.09
CA LEU A 171 7.20 -13.53 -16.07
C LEU A 171 7.31 -14.24 -14.72
N GLU A 172 8.16 -13.70 -13.85
CA GLU A 172 8.23 -14.10 -12.46
C GLU A 172 7.72 -12.96 -11.58
N VAL A 173 6.92 -13.31 -10.57
CA VAL A 173 6.54 -12.37 -9.52
C VAL A 173 7.39 -12.64 -8.29
N VAL A 174 7.96 -11.59 -7.73
CA VAL A 174 8.87 -11.63 -6.58
C VAL A 174 8.23 -10.92 -5.40
N LEU A 175 8.33 -11.54 -4.23
CA LEU A 175 8.03 -10.91 -2.94
C LEU A 175 9.29 -10.73 -2.13
N TYR A 176 9.55 -9.50 -1.73
CA TYR A 176 10.69 -9.13 -0.92
C TYR A 176 10.23 -8.73 0.49
N ASP A 177 10.76 -9.41 1.51
CA ASP A 177 10.52 -9.08 2.93
C ASP A 177 11.46 -7.94 3.34
N VAL A 178 10.89 -6.74 3.50
CA VAL A 178 11.67 -5.54 3.83
C VAL A 178 12.12 -5.52 5.28
N ALA A 179 11.45 -6.25 6.17
CA ALA A 179 11.86 -6.36 7.57
C ALA A 179 13.05 -7.31 7.73
N ALA A 180 13.06 -8.40 6.96
CA ALA A 180 14.12 -9.41 6.98
C ALA A 180 15.23 -9.15 5.93
N ASP A 181 15.06 -8.15 5.07
CA ASP A 181 15.99 -7.76 4.01
C ASP A 181 16.36 -8.93 3.09
N ARG A 182 15.33 -9.64 2.57
CA ARG A 182 15.52 -10.80 1.69
C ARG A 182 14.28 -11.14 0.87
N GLU A 183 14.50 -11.84 -0.25
CA GLU A 183 13.43 -12.47 -1.01
C GLU A 183 12.68 -13.50 -0.14
N ALA A 184 11.36 -13.35 -0.07
CA ALA A 184 10.46 -14.24 0.64
C ALA A 184 9.88 -15.31 -0.28
N ALA A 185 9.57 -14.94 -1.52
CA ALA A 185 9.01 -15.84 -2.53
C ALA A 185 9.33 -15.34 -3.95
N ARG A 186 9.31 -16.29 -4.88
CA ARG A 186 9.41 -16.08 -6.33
C ARG A 186 8.55 -17.12 -7.02
N VAL A 187 7.64 -16.67 -7.88
CA VAL A 187 6.63 -17.52 -8.52
C VAL A 187 6.68 -17.32 -10.03
N ASP A 188 6.85 -18.43 -10.76
CA ASP A 188 6.72 -18.49 -12.22
C ASP A 188 5.23 -18.33 -12.60
N VAL A 189 4.91 -17.23 -13.30
CA VAL A 189 3.56 -16.92 -13.77
C VAL A 189 3.30 -17.45 -15.18
N GLY A 190 4.37 -17.67 -15.95
CA GLY A 190 4.34 -18.19 -17.31
C GLY A 190 5.12 -17.34 -18.31
N PRO A 191 5.06 -17.71 -19.61
CA PRO A 191 5.88 -17.07 -20.65
C PRO A 191 5.49 -15.60 -20.88
N THR A 192 6.48 -14.76 -21.16
CA THR A 192 6.30 -13.35 -21.52
C THR A 192 7.36 -12.86 -22.50
N SER A 193 7.01 -11.84 -23.28
CA SER A 193 7.92 -10.99 -24.06
C SER A 193 8.01 -9.57 -23.53
N GLU A 194 7.22 -9.24 -22.51
CA GLU A 194 7.13 -7.89 -21.94
C GLU A 194 8.26 -7.66 -20.95
N GLY A 195 8.53 -6.40 -20.63
CA GLY A 195 9.50 -6.00 -19.61
C GLY A 195 8.89 -5.20 -18.46
N TRP A 196 7.59 -4.94 -18.52
CA TRP A 196 6.87 -4.08 -17.59
C TRP A 196 5.54 -4.74 -17.23
N PHE A 197 5.24 -4.81 -15.94
CA PHE A 197 4.16 -5.63 -15.39
C PHE A 197 3.46 -4.88 -14.27
N PRO A 198 2.20 -4.43 -14.44
CA PRO A 198 1.38 -3.98 -13.33
C PRO A 198 1.25 -5.10 -12.30
N VAL A 199 1.56 -4.77 -11.04
CA VAL A 199 1.47 -5.68 -9.90
C VAL A 199 0.64 -5.01 -8.83
N SER A 200 -0.20 -5.77 -8.15
CA SER A 200 -0.85 -5.36 -6.92
C SER A 200 -0.85 -6.48 -5.88
N LEU A 201 -0.81 -6.14 -4.60
CA LEU A 201 -0.66 -7.07 -3.48
C LEU A 201 -1.77 -6.83 -2.44
N ASP A 202 -2.53 -7.88 -2.12
CA ASP A 202 -3.52 -7.88 -1.03
C ASP A 202 -3.48 -9.23 -0.31
N GLY A 203 -3.06 -9.23 0.95
CA GLY A 203 -2.97 -10.48 1.71
C GLY A 203 -1.93 -11.46 1.11
N ASP A 204 -2.31 -12.73 1.06
CA ASP A 204 -1.49 -13.77 0.42
C ASP A 204 -1.64 -13.80 -1.13
N THR A 205 -2.32 -12.81 -1.73
CA THR A 205 -2.67 -12.79 -3.16
C THR A 205 -1.96 -11.66 -3.89
N ILE A 206 -1.36 -11.99 -5.04
CA ILE A 206 -0.81 -11.00 -5.97
C ILE A 206 -1.61 -11.04 -7.25
N PHE A 207 -1.94 -9.86 -7.75
CA PHE A 207 -2.56 -9.67 -9.04
C PHE A 207 -1.49 -9.10 -9.98
N VAL A 208 -1.28 -9.72 -11.13
CA VAL A 208 -0.27 -9.27 -12.10
C VAL A 208 -0.79 -9.29 -13.52
N MET A 209 -0.47 -8.26 -14.30
CA MET A 209 -0.76 -8.19 -15.74
C MET A 209 0.49 -8.43 -16.57
N ASN A 210 0.35 -9.20 -17.64
CA ASN A 210 1.41 -9.41 -18.63
C ASN A 210 1.36 -8.33 -19.72
N GLY A 211 1.81 -7.12 -19.37
CA GLY A 211 1.64 -5.90 -20.17
C GLY A 211 0.21 -5.33 -20.12
N TYR A 212 -0.04 -4.21 -20.81
CA TYR A 212 -1.32 -3.48 -20.78
C TYR A 212 -2.53 -4.28 -21.30
N GLU A 213 -2.32 -5.15 -22.29
CA GLU A 213 -3.39 -5.98 -22.87
C GLU A 213 -3.45 -7.40 -22.26
N GLY A 214 -2.62 -7.66 -21.26
CA GLY A 214 -2.53 -8.96 -20.62
C GLY A 214 -3.71 -9.24 -19.70
N ALA A 215 -4.27 -10.45 -19.79
CA ALA A 215 -5.25 -10.90 -18.79
C ALA A 215 -4.61 -10.95 -17.39
N VAL A 216 -5.34 -10.47 -16.39
CA VAL A 216 -4.90 -10.49 -15.00
C VAL A 216 -4.67 -11.93 -14.54
N LYS A 217 -3.50 -12.18 -13.96
CA LYS A 217 -3.14 -13.41 -13.26
C LYS A 217 -3.29 -13.21 -11.77
N VAL A 218 -3.87 -14.20 -11.10
CA VAL A 218 -4.01 -14.26 -9.64
C VAL A 218 -3.03 -15.31 -9.14
N VAL A 219 -2.13 -14.87 -8.27
CA VAL A 219 -1.02 -15.67 -7.73
C VAL A 219 -1.18 -15.79 -6.22
N ASP A 220 -1.38 -17.01 -5.72
CA ASP A 220 -1.17 -17.32 -4.30
C ASP A 220 0.33 -17.54 -4.11
N TRP A 221 1.02 -16.55 -3.55
CA TRP A 221 2.48 -16.61 -3.46
C TRP A 221 2.97 -17.57 -2.39
N ARG A 222 2.10 -17.97 -1.45
CA ARG A 222 2.43 -18.96 -0.42
C ARG A 222 2.47 -20.37 -1.00
N THR A 223 1.54 -20.69 -1.89
CA THR A 223 1.46 -22.01 -2.52
C THR A 223 2.19 -22.07 -3.86
N GLY A 224 2.37 -20.92 -4.51
CA GLY A 224 2.83 -20.80 -5.89
C GLY A 224 1.75 -21.11 -6.92
N ASP A 225 0.48 -21.18 -6.52
CA ASP A 225 -0.63 -21.42 -7.44
C ASP A 225 -0.90 -20.18 -8.29
N VAL A 226 -0.95 -20.36 -9.61
CA VAL A 226 -1.22 -19.29 -10.57
C VAL A 226 -2.47 -19.63 -11.36
N SER A 227 -3.40 -18.68 -11.44
CA SER A 227 -4.63 -18.80 -12.22
C SER A 227 -4.89 -17.52 -13.03
N ALA A 228 -5.69 -17.63 -14.08
CA ALA A 228 -6.21 -16.45 -14.76
C ALA A 228 -7.44 -15.94 -14.00
N SER A 229 -7.56 -14.63 -13.83
CA SER A 229 -8.79 -14.03 -13.35
C SER A 229 -9.88 -14.18 -14.43
N GLU A 230 -11.05 -14.66 -14.03
CA GLU A 230 -12.24 -14.69 -14.92
C GLU A 230 -13.06 -13.41 -14.83
N VAL A 231 -12.74 -12.52 -13.86
CA VAL A 231 -13.56 -11.37 -13.49
C VAL A 231 -12.82 -10.04 -13.66
N LEU A 232 -11.49 -10.02 -13.57
CA LEU A 232 -10.68 -8.81 -13.71
C LEU A 232 -10.14 -8.69 -15.14
N SER A 233 -10.42 -7.56 -15.76
CA SER A 233 -9.80 -7.15 -17.03
C SER A 233 -8.48 -6.41 -16.83
N SER A 234 -8.36 -5.68 -15.73
CA SER A 234 -7.16 -4.92 -15.36
C SER A 234 -6.95 -4.94 -13.85
N VAL A 235 -5.75 -4.58 -13.41
CA VAL A 235 -5.47 -4.33 -11.99
C VAL A 235 -4.40 -3.24 -11.89
N TRP A 236 -4.69 -2.24 -11.08
CA TRP A 236 -3.76 -1.15 -10.76
C TRP A 236 -3.46 -1.11 -9.28
N GLU A 237 -4.52 -1.16 -8.44
CA GLU A 237 -4.39 -1.13 -6.99
C GLU A 237 -5.31 -2.16 -6.32
N ALA A 238 -4.84 -2.72 -5.21
CA ALA A 238 -5.53 -3.70 -4.39
C ALA A 238 -5.24 -3.41 -2.91
N HIS A 239 -6.28 -3.12 -2.14
CA HIS A 239 -6.14 -2.82 -0.72
C HIS A 239 -7.36 -3.31 0.05
N GLY A 240 -7.15 -3.89 1.22
CA GLY A 240 -8.21 -4.33 2.14
C GLY A 240 -9.23 -5.30 1.50
N GLY A 241 -8.81 -6.13 0.54
CA GLY A 241 -9.70 -7.03 -0.20
C GLY A 241 -10.50 -6.39 -1.33
N TYR A 242 -10.22 -5.15 -1.71
CA TYR A 242 -10.89 -4.42 -2.80
C TYR A 242 -9.93 -4.04 -3.92
N LEU A 243 -10.46 -3.93 -5.14
CA LEU A 243 -9.70 -3.69 -6.37
C LEU A 243 -10.34 -2.56 -7.17
N GLY A 244 -9.55 -1.60 -7.62
CA GLY A 244 -9.96 -0.67 -8.68
C GLY A 244 -9.92 -1.36 -10.06
N ASP A 245 -10.99 -1.21 -10.85
CA ASP A 245 -11.12 -1.77 -12.21
C ASP A 245 -12.08 -0.90 -13.04
N HIS A 246 -12.36 -1.33 -14.28
CA HIS A 246 -13.32 -0.69 -15.17
C HIS A 246 -14.39 -1.67 -15.67
N GLU A 247 -15.58 -1.16 -15.94
CA GLU A 247 -16.63 -1.89 -16.66
C GLU A 247 -17.34 -0.95 -17.64
N ASP A 248 -17.23 -1.23 -18.94
CA ASP A 248 -17.81 -0.41 -20.01
C ASP A 248 -17.45 1.10 -19.88
N ASP A 249 -16.16 1.40 -19.68
CA ASP A 249 -15.61 2.76 -19.46
C ASP A 249 -16.16 3.46 -18.19
N VAL A 250 -16.69 2.69 -17.23
CA VAL A 250 -17.08 3.19 -15.90
C VAL A 250 -16.08 2.67 -14.86
N PRO A 251 -15.47 3.53 -14.04
CA PRO A 251 -14.63 3.07 -12.94
C PRO A 251 -15.49 2.33 -11.91
N VAL A 252 -14.98 1.19 -11.44
CA VAL A 252 -15.66 0.33 -10.47
C VAL A 252 -14.69 -0.13 -9.39
N VAL A 253 -15.21 -0.41 -8.20
CA VAL A 253 -14.49 -1.17 -7.17
C VAL A 253 -15.09 -2.56 -7.09
N ARG A 254 -14.24 -3.59 -7.10
CA ARG A 254 -14.63 -4.99 -6.98
C ARG A 254 -14.17 -5.59 -5.65
N ASP A 255 -14.96 -6.49 -5.08
CA ASP A 255 -14.49 -7.41 -4.03
C ASP A 255 -13.49 -8.39 -4.65
N GLY A 256 -12.25 -8.38 -4.18
CA GLY A 256 -11.15 -9.16 -4.76
C GLY A 256 -11.32 -10.68 -4.64
N ARG A 257 -12.19 -11.14 -3.74
CA ARG A 257 -12.47 -12.57 -3.54
C ARG A 257 -13.62 -13.05 -4.43
N THR A 258 -14.67 -12.26 -4.61
CA THR A 258 -15.87 -12.68 -5.36
C THR A 258 -15.92 -12.13 -6.79
N GLY A 259 -15.18 -11.06 -7.08
CA GLY A 259 -15.26 -10.29 -8.33
C GLY A 259 -16.51 -9.40 -8.44
N GLU A 260 -17.35 -9.36 -7.40
CA GLU A 260 -18.58 -8.57 -7.40
C GLU A 260 -18.26 -7.07 -7.37
N VAL A 261 -18.96 -6.30 -8.20
CA VAL A 261 -18.87 -4.84 -8.17
C VAL A 261 -19.58 -4.32 -6.93
N VAL A 262 -18.82 -3.70 -6.03
CA VAL A 262 -19.33 -3.12 -4.77
C VAL A 262 -19.55 -1.61 -4.86
N LEU A 263 -18.84 -0.93 -5.76
CA LEU A 263 -18.99 0.50 -6.02
C LEU A 263 -18.91 0.76 -7.53
N ARG A 264 -19.70 1.72 -8.01
CA ARG A 264 -19.63 2.25 -9.38
C ARG A 264 -19.51 3.76 -9.33
N GLY A 265 -18.54 4.29 -10.06
CA GLY A 265 -18.39 5.73 -10.27
C GLY A 265 -19.34 6.28 -11.34
N PRO A 266 -19.24 7.58 -11.63
CA PRO A 266 -19.95 8.18 -12.76
C PRO A 266 -19.44 7.61 -14.08
N ALA A 267 -20.30 7.62 -15.11
CA ALA A 267 -19.87 7.26 -16.45
C ALA A 267 -19.06 8.39 -17.09
N GLY A 268 -18.08 8.03 -17.91
CA GLY A 268 -17.39 8.99 -18.77
C GLY A 268 -15.99 9.40 -18.34
N GLY A 269 -15.35 8.70 -17.38
CA GLY A 269 -13.93 8.90 -17.14
C GLY A 269 -13.44 8.44 -15.77
N GLY A 270 -12.12 8.31 -15.68
CA GLY A 270 -11.38 8.13 -14.44
C GLY A 270 -11.17 6.68 -13.99
N TYR A 271 -10.50 6.54 -12.85
CA TYR A 271 -10.26 5.27 -12.15
C TYR A 271 -10.42 5.47 -10.64
N PHE A 272 -10.58 4.37 -9.90
CA PHE A 272 -10.60 4.42 -8.44
C PHE A 272 -9.24 4.07 -7.87
N GLU A 273 -8.73 4.94 -6.99
CA GLU A 273 -7.64 4.63 -6.06
C GLU A 273 -8.26 4.15 -4.75
N VAL A 274 -7.86 2.97 -4.29
CA VAL A 274 -8.43 2.34 -3.08
C VAL A 274 -7.57 2.73 -1.89
N SER A 275 -8.20 3.20 -0.80
CA SER A 275 -7.46 3.59 0.40
C SER A 275 -6.67 2.40 0.99
N PRO A 276 -5.55 2.62 1.71
CA PRO A 276 -4.69 1.54 2.19
C PRO A 276 -5.39 0.43 2.98
N ASP A 277 -6.43 0.75 3.73
CA ASP A 277 -7.25 -0.22 4.48
C ASP A 277 -8.51 -0.74 3.74
N GLY A 278 -8.69 -0.32 2.48
CA GLY A 278 -9.81 -0.72 1.63
C GLY A 278 -11.18 -0.17 2.03
N ARG A 279 -11.29 0.77 2.96
CA ARG A 279 -12.60 1.34 3.36
C ARG A 279 -13.14 2.37 2.38
N TYR A 280 -12.26 3.09 1.70
CA TYR A 280 -12.61 4.21 0.83
C TYR A 280 -12.04 4.03 -0.57
N ALA A 281 -12.64 4.72 -1.54
CA ALA A 281 -12.13 4.83 -2.90
C ALA A 281 -12.22 6.27 -3.39
N GLY A 282 -11.08 6.85 -3.76
CA GLY A 282 -11.00 8.16 -4.39
C GLY A 282 -11.15 8.05 -5.90
N LEU A 283 -12.02 8.86 -6.49
CA LEU A 283 -12.19 8.92 -7.94
C LEU A 283 -11.17 9.88 -8.55
N VAL A 284 -10.26 9.34 -9.35
CA VAL A 284 -9.30 10.12 -10.13
C VAL A 284 -9.87 10.34 -11.52
N ASP A 285 -10.18 11.59 -11.89
CA ASP A 285 -10.73 11.97 -13.19
C ASP A 285 -9.71 12.78 -13.98
N GLU A 286 -8.80 12.08 -14.66
CA GLU A 286 -7.70 12.70 -15.41
C GLU A 286 -8.19 13.62 -16.55
N GLU A 287 -9.33 13.31 -17.16
CA GLU A 287 -9.87 14.12 -18.27
C GLU A 287 -10.35 15.48 -17.76
N ALA A 288 -11.12 15.49 -16.67
CA ALA A 288 -11.57 16.73 -16.04
C ALA A 288 -10.39 17.62 -15.61
N GLU A 289 -9.33 17.00 -15.11
CA GLU A 289 -8.11 17.72 -14.72
C GLU A 289 -7.34 18.29 -15.92
N MET A 290 -7.21 17.53 -17.02
CA MET A 290 -6.57 18.02 -18.25
C MET A 290 -7.31 19.20 -18.89
N ASP A 291 -8.64 19.24 -18.74
CA ASP A 291 -9.49 20.35 -19.19
C ASP A 291 -9.45 21.56 -18.24
N GLY A 292 -8.74 21.46 -17.12
CA GLY A 292 -8.59 22.51 -16.12
C GLY A 292 -9.87 22.74 -15.31
N GLU A 293 -10.77 21.77 -15.28
CA GLU A 293 -11.88 21.76 -14.35
C GLU A 293 -11.33 21.44 -12.94
N GLN A 294 -11.88 22.09 -11.91
CA GLN A 294 -11.57 21.77 -10.52
C GLN A 294 -12.81 21.11 -9.89
N PRO A 295 -13.10 19.83 -10.22
CA PRO A 295 -14.32 19.18 -9.73
C PRO A 295 -14.32 18.89 -8.22
N GLY A 296 -13.18 19.10 -7.54
CA GLY A 296 -12.95 18.57 -6.19
C GLY A 296 -12.61 17.07 -6.26
N TYR A 297 -11.89 16.56 -5.26
CA TYR A 297 -11.59 15.14 -5.17
C TYR A 297 -12.75 14.40 -4.50
N VAL A 298 -13.42 13.54 -5.26
CA VAL A 298 -14.59 12.80 -4.77
C VAL A 298 -14.15 11.48 -4.17
N VAL A 299 -14.50 11.25 -2.90
CA VAL A 299 -14.14 10.04 -2.18
C VAL A 299 -15.40 9.31 -1.72
N TYR A 300 -15.43 8.02 -1.97
CA TYR A 300 -16.56 7.14 -1.67
C TYR A 300 -16.23 6.24 -0.49
N ASP A 301 -17.20 6.06 0.40
CA ASP A 301 -17.24 4.94 1.34
C ASP A 301 -17.70 3.70 0.57
N ILE A 302 -16.82 2.69 0.45
CA ILE A 302 -17.07 1.50 -0.39
C ILE A 302 -18.27 0.70 0.14
N ALA A 303 -18.44 0.64 1.46
CA ALA A 303 -19.49 -0.18 2.08
C ALA A 303 -20.90 0.40 1.88
N THR A 304 -21.04 1.72 1.87
CA THR A 304 -22.33 2.41 1.82
C THR A 304 -22.61 3.05 0.46
N GLY A 305 -21.58 3.29 -0.35
CA GLY A 305 -21.65 4.06 -1.59
C GLY A 305 -21.88 5.57 -1.38
N SER A 306 -21.83 6.04 -0.14
CA SER A 306 -21.89 7.49 0.17
C SER A 306 -20.59 8.15 -0.26
N SER A 307 -20.61 9.43 -0.59
CA SER A 307 -19.40 10.17 -0.94
C SER A 307 -19.31 11.53 -0.26
N VAL A 308 -18.07 11.99 -0.14
CA VAL A 308 -17.70 13.37 0.20
C VAL A 308 -16.88 13.96 -0.94
N THR A 309 -16.84 15.27 -1.03
CA THR A 309 -15.98 15.99 -1.97
C THR A 309 -15.03 16.85 -1.16
N ILE A 310 -13.73 16.74 -1.45
CA ILE A 310 -12.66 17.49 -0.81
C ILE A 310 -12.13 18.52 -1.80
N ASP A 311 -11.84 19.73 -1.33
CA ASP A 311 -11.35 20.82 -2.18
C ASP A 311 -9.91 20.53 -2.65
N GLY A 312 -9.73 20.41 -3.97
CA GLY A 312 -8.45 20.11 -4.63
C GLY A 312 -8.62 19.10 -5.76
N MET A 313 -7.54 18.82 -6.51
CA MET A 313 -7.51 17.75 -7.53
C MET A 313 -7.08 16.44 -6.89
N ALA A 314 -7.43 15.30 -7.50
CA ALA A 314 -6.99 14.00 -6.97
C ALA A 314 -5.45 13.94 -6.91
N PHE A 315 -4.78 14.56 -7.88
CA PHE A 315 -3.33 14.59 -7.94
C PHE A 315 -2.64 15.48 -6.91
N ASP A 316 -3.39 16.23 -6.10
CA ASP A 316 -2.81 17.01 -5.00
C ASP A 316 -2.71 16.18 -3.71
N PHE A 317 -3.41 15.05 -3.62
CA PHE A 317 -3.51 14.26 -2.41
C PHE A 317 -2.69 12.97 -2.45
N GLY A 318 -2.31 12.50 -1.27
CA GLY A 318 -1.89 11.14 -0.97
C GLY A 318 -2.74 10.57 0.15
N TRP A 319 -2.61 9.27 0.40
CA TRP A 319 -3.28 8.58 1.49
C TRP A 319 -2.34 8.43 2.68
N THR A 320 -2.83 8.66 3.89
CA THR A 320 -2.14 8.26 5.11
C THR A 320 -2.27 6.73 5.31
N PRO A 321 -1.42 6.09 6.14
CA PRO A 321 -1.56 4.66 6.44
C PRO A 321 -2.91 4.26 7.05
N ASP A 322 -3.57 5.20 7.72
CA ASP A 322 -4.90 5.08 8.34
C ASP A 322 -6.07 5.52 7.43
N SER A 323 -5.78 5.74 6.14
CA SER A 323 -6.76 6.04 5.08
C SER A 323 -7.46 7.39 5.20
N ASP A 324 -6.81 8.37 5.82
CA ASP A 324 -7.15 9.77 5.63
C ASP A 324 -6.42 10.33 4.41
N LEU A 325 -6.97 11.38 3.81
CA LEU A 325 -6.31 12.07 2.72
C LEU A 325 -5.43 13.19 3.26
N PHE A 326 -4.31 13.44 2.62
CA PHE A 326 -3.51 14.60 2.95
C PHE A 326 -2.88 15.22 1.70
N LYS A 327 -2.61 16.52 1.75
CA LYS A 327 -1.84 17.24 0.74
C LYS A 327 -0.80 18.14 1.39
N VAL A 328 0.21 18.53 0.61
CA VAL A 328 1.31 19.38 1.04
C VAL A 328 1.42 20.58 0.10
N GLU A 329 1.25 21.77 0.65
CA GLU A 329 1.31 23.04 -0.09
C GLU A 329 2.11 24.05 0.75
N ASP A 330 3.10 24.72 0.16
CA ASP A 330 3.96 25.69 0.86
C ASP A 330 4.58 25.12 2.15
N ASP A 331 4.20 25.67 3.31
CA ASP A 331 4.59 25.26 4.67
C ASP A 331 3.43 24.61 5.44
N LEU A 332 2.44 24.08 4.73
CA LEU A 332 1.22 23.50 5.29
C LEU A 332 1.03 22.04 4.85
N VAL A 333 0.69 21.20 5.83
CA VAL A 333 0.12 19.88 5.60
C VAL A 333 -1.36 19.93 5.95
N THR A 334 -2.21 19.66 4.97
CA THR A 334 -3.65 19.58 5.16
C THR A 334 -4.06 18.12 5.17
N THR A 335 -4.61 17.65 6.29
CA THR A 335 -5.15 16.31 6.45
C THR A 335 -6.67 16.38 6.50
N CYS A 336 -7.35 15.56 5.72
CA CYS A 336 -8.80 15.51 5.60
C CYS A 336 -9.32 14.13 6.04
N ASP A 337 -10.25 14.14 6.99
CA ASP A 337 -11.00 12.95 7.41
C ASP A 337 -11.85 12.47 6.23
N THR A 338 -11.55 11.28 5.72
CA THR A 338 -12.17 10.76 4.49
C THR A 338 -13.67 10.47 4.65
N ALA A 339 -14.13 10.22 5.87
CA ALA A 339 -15.53 9.91 6.14
C ALA A 339 -16.43 11.15 6.11
N THR A 340 -15.89 12.31 6.51
CA THR A 340 -16.66 13.54 6.72
C THR A 340 -16.29 14.66 5.75
N GLY A 341 -15.11 14.58 5.12
CA GLY A 341 -14.52 15.64 4.31
C GLY A 341 -14.01 16.83 5.12
N SER A 342 -13.90 16.70 6.45
CA SER A 342 -13.40 17.79 7.31
C SER A 342 -11.89 17.80 7.30
N CYS A 343 -11.29 18.96 7.02
CA CYS A 343 -9.83 19.10 6.95
C CYS A 343 -9.26 19.90 8.12
N THR A 344 -8.03 19.56 8.51
CA THR A 344 -7.19 20.27 9.48
C THR A 344 -5.85 20.59 8.85
N GLU A 345 -5.34 21.78 9.12
CA GLU A 345 -4.04 22.25 8.63
C GLU A 345 -3.02 22.26 9.76
N THR A 346 -1.81 21.80 9.46
CA THR A 346 -0.66 21.81 10.36
C THR A 346 0.50 22.53 9.67
N GLU A 347 1.05 23.56 10.34
CA GLU A 347 2.26 24.24 9.90
C GLU A 347 3.48 23.31 10.07
N VAL A 348 4.30 23.24 9.04
CA VAL A 348 5.49 22.39 8.96
C VAL A 348 6.69 23.19 8.44
N ASP A 349 7.88 22.92 8.97
CA ASP A 349 9.11 23.60 8.52
C ASP A 349 9.62 22.95 7.23
N LEU A 350 9.17 23.47 6.09
CA LEU A 350 9.52 23.01 4.75
C LEU A 350 10.53 23.95 4.08
N PRO A 351 11.42 23.43 3.21
CA PRO A 351 12.23 24.27 2.35
C PRO A 351 11.37 25.25 1.52
N GLU A 352 11.89 26.44 1.23
CA GLU A 352 11.18 27.40 0.37
C GLU A 352 10.89 26.79 -1.02
N GLY A 353 9.68 27.00 -1.55
CA GLY A 353 9.27 26.58 -2.89
C GLY A 353 8.70 25.16 -3.01
N VAL A 354 8.30 24.55 -1.89
CA VAL A 354 7.56 23.27 -1.86
C VAL A 354 6.11 23.48 -2.30
N GLY A 355 5.56 22.54 -3.08
CA GLY A 355 4.15 22.60 -3.52
C GLY A 355 3.90 23.46 -4.77
N GLU A 356 4.89 24.22 -5.25
CA GLU A 356 4.84 24.80 -6.58
C GLU A 356 5.01 23.68 -7.62
N ILE A 357 3.91 23.00 -7.98
CA ILE A 357 3.89 22.14 -9.17
C ILE A 357 4.40 23.01 -10.32
N PRO A 358 5.46 22.62 -11.04
CA PRO A 358 5.94 23.36 -12.19
C PRO A 358 4.83 23.39 -13.26
N MET A 359 3.92 24.35 -13.15
CA MET A 359 2.87 24.60 -14.12
C MET A 359 3.55 25.09 -15.40
N GLY A 360 3.84 24.11 -16.26
CA GLY A 360 4.31 24.35 -17.61
C GLY A 360 5.80 24.18 -17.80
N THR A 361 6.23 22.92 -17.96
CA THR A 361 7.00 22.66 -19.18
C THR A 361 6.05 22.88 -20.36
N THR A 362 5.87 24.13 -20.80
CA THR A 362 5.08 24.43 -22.00
C THR A 362 5.82 23.83 -23.19
N CYS A 363 5.49 22.59 -23.56
CA CYS A 363 5.95 21.99 -24.79
C CYS A 363 5.29 22.75 -25.95
N ARG A 364 6.02 23.70 -26.54
CA ARG A 364 5.53 24.37 -27.75
C ARG A 364 5.55 23.36 -28.88
N SER A 365 4.38 22.91 -29.30
CA SER A 365 4.23 22.24 -30.59
C SER A 365 4.59 23.22 -31.69
N VAL A 366 5.76 23.03 -32.31
CA VAL A 366 6.15 23.81 -33.48
C VAL A 366 5.36 23.28 -34.66
N VAL A 367 4.27 23.97 -35.01
CA VAL A 367 3.42 23.65 -36.15
C VAL A 367 4.29 23.41 -37.39
N GLY A 368 4.28 22.17 -37.90
CA GLY A 368 5.00 21.77 -39.10
C GLY A 368 6.29 20.96 -38.90
N LYS A 369 6.64 20.58 -37.66
CA LYS A 369 7.71 19.59 -37.39
C LYS A 369 7.21 18.47 -36.48
N PRO A 370 7.37 17.19 -36.85
CA PRO A 370 7.19 16.09 -35.92
C PRO A 370 8.26 16.18 -34.82
N GLY A 371 7.82 16.23 -33.56
CA GLY A 371 8.65 16.42 -32.37
C GLY A 371 8.36 17.74 -31.67
N SER A 372 7.66 17.70 -30.54
CA SER A 372 7.64 18.79 -29.57
C SER A 372 9.04 18.89 -28.95
N VAL A 373 9.62 20.09 -28.95
CA VAL A 373 10.80 20.39 -28.15
C VAL A 373 10.29 21.07 -26.89
N CYS A 374 10.39 20.36 -25.78
CA CYS A 374 10.15 20.91 -24.46
C CYS A 374 11.49 21.53 -24.02
N ASP A 375 11.53 22.85 -23.81
CA ASP A 375 12.71 23.49 -23.24
C ASP A 375 12.80 23.07 -21.77
N GLU A 376 13.85 22.35 -21.39
CA GLU A 376 14.12 22.06 -19.98
C GLU A 376 14.31 23.39 -19.23
N PRO A 377 13.64 23.61 -18.09
CA PRO A 377 13.80 24.85 -17.34
C PRO A 377 15.26 25.04 -16.94
N SER A 378 15.85 26.18 -17.29
CA SER A 378 17.28 26.47 -17.08
C SER A 378 17.60 27.02 -15.68
N GLY A 379 16.84 26.60 -14.67
CA GLY A 379 16.99 27.00 -13.26
C GLY A 379 17.10 25.80 -12.33
N PRO A 380 17.46 26.02 -11.05
CA PRO A 380 17.26 24.99 -10.04
C PRO A 380 15.78 24.62 -10.02
N GLN A 381 15.49 23.33 -10.23
CA GLN A 381 14.14 22.81 -10.09
C GLN A 381 13.73 22.94 -8.62
N PRO A 382 12.46 23.29 -8.32
CA PRO A 382 11.96 23.20 -6.96
C PRO A 382 12.16 21.77 -6.43
N PRO A 383 12.35 21.61 -5.11
CA PRO A 383 12.46 20.28 -4.53
C PRO A 383 11.15 19.53 -4.80
N GLU A 384 11.28 18.32 -5.32
CA GLU A 384 10.14 17.53 -5.71
C GLU A 384 9.44 16.91 -4.51
N VAL A 385 8.12 16.91 -4.54
CA VAL A 385 7.28 16.31 -3.50
C VAL A 385 6.78 14.95 -3.94
N ARG A 386 6.96 13.93 -3.11
CA ARG A 386 6.29 12.62 -3.27
C ARG A 386 5.44 12.34 -2.05
N LEU A 387 4.18 12.00 -2.26
CA LEU A 387 3.18 11.71 -1.24
C LEU A 387 3.11 10.20 -1.01
N GLY A 388 2.98 9.78 0.25
CA GLY A 388 2.75 8.39 0.60
C GLY A 388 1.36 7.90 0.21
N GLY A 389 1.21 6.58 0.12
CA GLY A 389 -0.06 5.94 -0.22
C GLY A 389 -0.53 6.22 -1.64
N ARG A 390 0.39 6.61 -2.52
CA ARG A 390 0.08 6.95 -3.90
C ARG A 390 1.00 6.24 -4.87
N SER A 391 0.40 5.68 -5.92
CA SER A 391 1.12 5.07 -7.03
C SER A 391 1.61 6.16 -7.99
N TYR A 392 2.93 6.23 -8.20
CA TYR A 392 3.56 7.15 -9.18
C TYR A 392 4.01 6.41 -10.45
N GLU A 393 3.53 5.20 -10.65
CA GLU A 393 3.98 4.33 -11.73
C GLU A 393 3.33 4.78 -13.03
N SER A 394 4.15 5.09 -14.04
CA SER A 394 3.72 5.60 -15.35
C SER A 394 4.11 4.67 -16.48
#